data_AF-A0A2Z5ZMT6-F1
#
_entry.id   AF-A0A2Z5ZMT6-F1
#
_cell.length_a   1.000
_cell.length_b   1.000
_cell.length_c   1.000
_cell.angle_alpha   90.00
_cell.angle_beta   90.00
_cell.angle_gamma   90.00
#
_symmetry.space_group_name_H-M   'P 1'
#
loop_
_entity.id
_entity.type
_entity.pdbx_description
1 polymer ?
#
loop_
_entity_poly.entity_id
_entity_poly.type
_entity_poly.pdbx_seq_one_letter_code
_entity_poly.pdbx_strand_id
1 'polypeptide(L)'
;MNQALSSCLSGRVDQLLAGGFVHIGVWLPDEGGRIAFQGANPVPDEPGVYAYAVGQEVLYVGSAQRGLRRRIRHYASSKNLPTASRIREKVLETLSSISSVDIYVIVLEKPLTLHGILPVDPVAGLEEGLIRAIKPTWNRRGRGAR
;
A
#
# COMPACT_ATOMS: atom_id res chain seq x y z
N MET A 1 -4.88 0.76 -36.98
CA MET A 1 -3.63 1.05 -36.24
C MET A 1 -3.99 1.22 -34.78
N ASN A 2 -3.94 0.16 -33.98
CA ASN A 2 -4.14 0.26 -32.52
C ASN A 2 -2.76 0.18 -31.86
N GLN A 3 -2.23 1.34 -31.49
CA GLN A 3 -1.03 1.42 -30.67
C GLN A 3 -1.34 0.89 -29.26
N ALA A 4 -0.60 -0.15 -28.90
CA ALA A 4 -0.17 -0.58 -27.58
C ALA A 4 -0.81 0.10 -26.35
N LEU A 5 -1.65 -0.65 -25.62
CA LEU A 5 -1.86 -0.46 -24.18
C LEU A 5 -1.55 -1.77 -23.46
N SER A 6 -0.30 -2.21 -23.56
CA SER A 6 0.28 -3.17 -22.63
C SER A 6 1.55 -2.56 -22.07
N SER A 7 1.42 -1.39 -21.42
CA SER A 7 2.43 -1.03 -20.42
C SER A 7 2.14 -1.92 -19.21
N CYS A 8 2.91 -2.99 -19.06
CA CYS A 8 2.96 -3.71 -17.80
C CYS A 8 3.17 -2.70 -16.65
N LEU A 9 2.41 -2.84 -15.56
CA LEU A 9 2.67 -2.05 -14.35
C LEU A 9 4.11 -2.36 -13.93
N SER A 10 4.95 -1.33 -13.93
CA SER A 10 6.39 -1.39 -13.65
C SER A 10 6.71 -1.26 -12.17
N GLY A 11 5.68 -1.18 -11.32
CA GLY A 11 5.86 -0.99 -9.88
C GLY A 11 6.30 0.40 -9.48
N ARG A 12 5.98 1.40 -10.31
CA ARG A 12 6.39 2.78 -10.08
C ARG A 12 5.27 3.62 -9.46
N VAL A 13 5.68 4.59 -8.65
CA VAL A 13 4.76 5.52 -7.97
C VAL A 13 3.93 6.34 -8.95
N ASP A 14 4.52 6.80 -10.06
CA ASP A 14 3.82 7.52 -11.13
C ASP A 14 2.58 6.78 -11.64
N GLN A 15 2.63 5.45 -11.74
CA GLN A 15 1.49 4.62 -12.13
C GLN A 15 0.42 4.53 -11.04
N LEU A 16 0.80 4.50 -9.77
CA LEU A 16 -0.18 4.59 -8.67
C LEU A 16 -0.91 5.94 -8.71
N LEU A 17 -0.17 7.03 -8.89
CA LEU A 17 -0.74 8.38 -8.99
C LEU A 17 -1.68 8.51 -10.19
N ALA A 18 -1.28 8.01 -11.36
CA ALA A 18 -2.14 7.97 -12.55
C ALA A 18 -3.40 7.10 -12.34
N GLY A 19 -3.30 6.07 -11.49
CA GLY A 19 -4.42 5.23 -11.07
C GLY A 19 -5.31 5.82 -9.97
N GLY A 20 -5.04 7.04 -9.51
CA GLY A 20 -5.84 7.74 -8.51
C GLY A 20 -5.42 7.54 -7.06
N PHE A 21 -4.25 6.95 -6.81
CA PHE A 21 -3.66 7.02 -5.48
C PHE A 21 -3.23 8.45 -5.16
N VAL A 22 -3.30 8.81 -3.89
CA VAL A 22 -2.79 10.07 -3.34
C VAL A 22 -1.70 9.81 -2.33
N HIS A 23 -0.65 10.63 -2.34
CA HIS A 23 0.34 10.65 -1.26
C HIS A 23 -0.31 11.25 -0.02
N ILE A 24 -0.15 10.59 1.13
CA ILE A 24 -0.73 11.07 2.40
C ILE A 24 0.30 11.30 3.48
N GLY A 25 1.58 11.01 3.25
CA GLY A 25 2.60 11.18 4.27
C GLY A 25 3.70 10.15 4.18
N VAL A 26 4.51 10.12 5.23
CA VAL A 26 5.72 9.30 5.32
C VAL A 26 5.80 8.58 6.66
N TRP A 27 6.47 7.44 6.65
CA TRP A 27 7.09 6.88 7.85
C TRP A 27 8.47 7.50 8.06
N LEU A 28 8.73 7.91 9.30
CA LEU A 28 10.01 8.41 9.78
C LEU A 28 10.49 7.58 10.97
N PRO A 29 11.81 7.54 11.23
CA PRO A 29 12.32 6.96 12.46
C PRO A 29 11.82 7.77 13.65
N ASP A 30 11.38 7.06 14.69
CA ASP A 30 11.04 7.63 16.01
C ASP A 30 12.04 7.13 17.06
N GLU A 31 12.11 7.85 18.17
CA GLU A 31 12.92 7.46 19.32
C GLU A 31 12.59 6.03 19.77
N GLY A 32 13.64 5.26 20.10
CA GLY A 32 13.51 3.89 20.60
C GLY A 32 13.25 2.82 19.53
N GLY A 33 13.62 3.05 18.26
CA GLY A 33 13.49 2.05 17.20
C GLY A 33 12.04 1.81 16.77
N ARG A 34 11.25 2.90 16.75
CA ARG A 34 9.86 2.92 16.30
C ARG A 34 9.74 3.71 14.99
N ILE A 35 8.54 3.67 14.42
CA ILE A 35 8.19 4.46 13.25
C ILE A 35 7.09 5.43 13.63
N ALA A 36 7.23 6.68 13.21
CA ALA A 36 6.22 7.72 13.35
C ALA A 36 5.63 8.05 11.98
N PHE A 37 4.31 8.24 11.92
CA PHE A 37 3.64 8.73 10.73
C PHE A 37 3.65 10.26 10.76
N GLN A 38 4.12 10.88 9.69
CA GLN A 38 4.00 12.33 9.47
C GLN A 38 3.29 12.57 8.14
N GLY A 39 2.14 13.25 8.19
CA GLY A 39 1.34 13.49 6.99
C GLY A 39 -0.08 13.96 7.27
N ALA A 40 -0.99 13.56 6.39
CA ALA A 40 -2.40 13.92 6.42
C ALA A 40 -3.03 13.68 7.80
N ASN A 41 -3.69 14.72 8.31
CA ASN A 41 -4.42 14.68 9.56
C ASN A 41 -5.76 15.42 9.37
N PRO A 42 -6.90 14.72 9.37
CA PRO A 42 -7.03 13.29 9.64
C PRO A 42 -6.61 12.40 8.47
N VAL A 43 -6.10 11.20 8.77
CA VAL A 43 -5.99 10.10 7.79
C VAL A 43 -7.41 9.62 7.42
N PRO A 44 -7.71 9.30 6.15
CA PRO A 44 -8.97 8.68 5.74
C PRO A 44 -9.35 7.48 6.61
N ASP A 45 -10.61 7.34 6.99
CA ASP A 45 -11.10 6.21 7.81
C ASP A 45 -11.87 5.17 6.99
N GLU A 46 -11.96 5.40 5.69
CA GLU A 46 -12.67 4.57 4.72
C GLU A 46 -11.86 3.34 4.31
N PRO A 47 -12.52 2.28 3.81
CA PRO A 47 -11.85 1.17 3.18
C PRO A 47 -11.03 1.60 1.96
N GLY A 48 -9.86 0.98 1.81
CA GLY A 48 -8.96 1.34 0.72
C GLY A 48 -7.75 0.45 0.59
N VAL A 49 -6.93 0.75 -0.41
CA VAL A 49 -5.62 0.13 -0.63
C VAL A 49 -4.55 1.17 -0.33
N TYR A 50 -3.45 0.74 0.28
CA TYR A 50 -2.29 1.59 0.55
C TYR A 50 -1.01 0.94 0.01
N ALA A 51 -0.03 1.77 -0.31
CA ALA A 51 1.27 1.36 -0.78
C ALA A 51 2.38 2.09 -0.04
N TYR A 52 3.50 1.39 0.18
CA TYR A 52 4.74 1.98 0.66
C TYR A 52 5.75 2.04 -0.47
N ALA A 53 6.47 3.15 -0.57
CA ALA A 53 7.45 3.38 -1.61
C ALA A 53 8.69 4.12 -1.11
N VAL A 54 9.77 3.99 -1.87
CA VAL A 54 10.98 4.79 -1.72
C VAL A 54 11.33 5.36 -3.09
N GLY A 55 11.35 6.70 -3.19
CA GLY A 55 11.55 7.38 -4.46
C GLY A 55 10.43 7.03 -5.45
N GLN A 56 10.76 6.28 -6.50
CA GLN A 56 9.77 5.81 -7.47
C GLN A 56 9.40 4.34 -7.32
N GLU A 57 10.03 3.57 -6.44
CA GLU A 57 9.81 2.13 -6.34
C GLU A 57 8.73 1.80 -5.29
N VAL A 58 7.69 1.07 -5.70
CA VAL A 58 6.66 0.53 -4.80
C VAL A 58 7.16 -0.76 -4.15
N LEU A 59 7.35 -0.71 -2.84
CA LEU A 59 7.92 -1.81 -2.06
C LEU A 59 6.87 -2.70 -1.43
N TYR A 60 5.71 -2.14 -1.08
CA TYR A 60 4.62 -2.87 -0.44
C TYR A 60 3.26 -2.37 -0.91
N VAL A 61 2.30 -3.28 -1.02
CA VAL A 61 0.86 -2.99 -1.19
C VAL A 61 0.06 -3.75 -0.14
N GLY A 62 -0.93 -3.11 0.47
CA GLY A 62 -1.84 -3.75 1.40
C GLY A 62 -3.26 -3.19 1.35
N SER A 63 -4.22 -3.97 1.82
CA SER A 63 -5.61 -3.53 1.99
C SER A 63 -5.96 -3.09 3.42
N ALA A 64 -6.94 -2.19 3.54
CA ALA A 64 -7.47 -1.68 4.80
C ALA A 64 -9.00 -1.79 4.83
N GLN A 65 -9.53 -3.00 5.00
CA GLN A 65 -10.98 -3.27 5.02
C GLN A 65 -11.76 -2.58 6.15
N ARG A 66 -11.08 -2.20 7.23
CA ARG A 66 -11.67 -1.55 8.42
C ARG A 66 -11.18 -0.11 8.60
N GLY A 67 -10.80 0.53 7.50
CA GLY A 67 -10.33 1.92 7.49
C GLY A 67 -8.82 2.07 7.40
N LEU A 68 -8.37 2.99 6.54
CA LEU A 68 -6.96 3.32 6.33
C LEU A 68 -6.30 3.86 7.61
N ARG A 69 -6.96 4.75 8.35
CA ARG A 69 -6.49 5.31 9.63
C ARG A 69 -6.13 4.23 10.63
N ARG A 70 -7.03 3.27 10.84
CA ARG A 70 -6.78 2.14 11.74
C ARG A 70 -5.59 1.32 11.28
N ARG A 71 -5.50 1.06 9.97
CA ARG A 71 -4.41 0.26 9.39
C ARG A 71 -3.05 0.93 9.54
N ILE A 72 -2.94 2.23 9.28
CA ILE A 72 -1.71 3.01 9.48
C ILE A 72 -1.31 3.00 10.95
N ARG A 73 -2.26 3.27 11.87
CA ARG A 73 -1.99 3.23 13.31
C ARG A 73 -1.45 1.89 13.79
N HIS A 74 -1.94 0.77 13.24
CA HIS A 74 -1.44 -0.56 13.59
C HIS A 74 0.05 -0.74 13.29
N TYR A 75 0.59 -0.14 12.23
CA TYR A 75 2.03 -0.23 11.94
C TYR A 75 2.87 0.60 12.91
N ALA A 76 2.35 1.73 13.40
CA ALA A 76 3.03 2.54 14.40
C ALA A 76 3.09 1.84 15.77
N SER A 77 2.02 1.13 16.18
CA SER A 77 1.85 0.69 17.58
C SER A 77 1.75 -0.81 17.84
N SER A 78 1.40 -1.65 16.85
CA SER A 78 1.04 -3.04 17.13
C SER A 78 2.20 -4.02 16.96
N LYS A 79 2.48 -4.80 18.01
CA LYS A 79 3.43 -5.93 17.99
C LYS A 79 2.74 -7.28 17.70
N ASN A 80 1.41 -7.34 17.69
CA ASN A 80 0.67 -8.61 17.77
C ASN A 80 0.16 -9.11 16.41
N LEU A 81 0.38 -8.36 15.32
CA LEU A 81 -0.01 -8.76 13.98
C LEU A 81 1.23 -9.16 13.18
N PRO A 82 1.41 -10.44 12.78
CA PRO A 82 2.62 -10.91 12.11
C PRO A 82 2.99 -10.12 10.85
N THR A 83 2.00 -9.78 10.02
CA THR A 83 2.23 -8.92 8.84
C THR A 83 2.67 -7.52 9.24
N ALA A 84 2.06 -6.95 10.28
CA ALA A 84 2.42 -5.61 10.73
C ALA A 84 3.85 -5.57 11.28
N SER A 85 4.24 -6.53 12.11
CA SER A 85 5.61 -6.64 12.65
C SER A 85 6.64 -6.75 11.52
N ARG A 86 6.44 -7.71 10.60
CA ARG A 86 7.37 -7.94 9.49
C ARG A 86 7.54 -6.73 8.59
N ILE A 87 6.45 -6.05 8.25
CA ILE A 87 6.53 -4.87 7.39
C ILE A 87 7.13 -3.69 8.15
N ARG A 88 6.83 -3.53 9.44
CA ARG A 88 7.48 -2.53 10.31
C ARG A 88 8.99 -2.76 10.39
N GLU A 89 9.45 -4.01 10.51
CA GLU A 89 10.87 -4.37 10.44
C GLU A 89 11.48 -3.93 9.10
N LYS A 90 10.80 -4.18 7.97
CA LYS A 90 11.27 -3.73 6.65
C LYS A 90 11.33 -2.21 6.52
N VAL A 91 10.36 -1.49 7.08
CA VAL A 91 10.38 -0.02 7.14
C VAL A 91 11.59 0.44 7.96
N LEU A 92 11.80 -0.09 9.16
CA LEU A 92 12.95 0.28 10.02
C LEU A 92 14.31 -0.03 9.37
N GLU A 93 14.45 -1.21 8.75
CA GLU A 93 15.64 -1.59 7.99
C GLU A 93 15.92 -0.58 6.87
N THR A 94 14.89 -0.16 6.14
CA THR A 94 15.01 0.83 5.07
C THR A 94 15.37 2.22 5.60
N LEU A 95 14.74 2.63 6.71
CA LEU A 95 15.00 3.92 7.36
C LEU A 95 16.40 4.02 7.98
N SER A 96 17.11 2.91 8.15
CA SER A 96 18.52 2.93 8.56
C SER A 96 19.45 3.49 7.49
N SER A 97 19.02 3.44 6.22
CA SER A 97 19.81 3.85 5.06
C SER A 97 19.22 5.05 4.32
N ILE A 98 17.93 5.35 4.53
CA ILE A 98 17.15 6.36 3.81
C ILE A 98 16.31 7.16 4.81
N SER A 99 16.00 8.41 4.50
CA SER A 99 15.35 9.35 5.43
C SER A 99 13.87 9.08 5.69
N SER A 100 13.15 8.46 4.73
CA SER A 100 11.70 8.29 4.81
C SER A 100 11.18 7.17 3.91
N VAL A 101 9.99 6.65 4.23
CA VAL A 101 9.21 5.74 3.36
C VAL A 101 7.86 6.38 3.09
N ASP A 102 7.55 6.63 1.82
CA ASP A 102 6.32 7.29 1.39
C ASP A 102 5.11 6.38 1.49
N ILE A 103 3.95 6.98 1.78
CA ILE A 103 2.66 6.29 1.90
C ILE A 103 1.68 6.88 0.90
N TYR A 104 1.17 6.02 0.03
CA TYR A 104 0.14 6.34 -0.94
C TYR A 104 -1.13 5.55 -0.60
N VAL A 105 -2.31 6.16 -0.79
CA VAL A 105 -3.59 5.48 -0.55
C VAL A 105 -4.59 5.76 -1.66
N ILE A 106 -5.55 4.85 -1.82
CA ILE A 106 -6.76 5.06 -2.59
C ILE A 106 -7.95 4.55 -1.78
N VAL A 107 -8.99 5.37 -1.69
CA VAL A 107 -10.26 5.03 -1.03
C VAL A 107 -11.21 4.42 -2.06
N LEU A 108 -11.92 3.36 -1.68
CA LEU A 108 -12.89 2.67 -2.54
C LEU A 108 -14.25 2.64 -1.85
N GLU A 109 -15.14 3.55 -2.25
CA GLU A 109 -16.41 3.80 -1.56
C GLU A 109 -17.58 3.00 -2.13
N LYS A 110 -17.48 2.51 -3.37
CA LYS A 110 -18.63 1.95 -4.09
C LYS A 110 -18.63 0.43 -4.05
N PRO A 111 -19.73 -0.21 -3.63
CA PRO A 111 -19.89 -1.65 -3.80
C PRO A 111 -19.94 -1.97 -5.28
N LEU A 112 -19.24 -3.03 -5.68
CA LEU A 112 -19.25 -3.54 -7.05
C LEU A 112 -20.05 -4.84 -7.08
N THR A 113 -20.86 -5.02 -8.12
CA THR A 113 -21.59 -6.26 -8.35
C THR A 113 -21.27 -6.83 -9.72
N LEU A 114 -21.03 -8.14 -9.77
CA LEU A 114 -20.89 -8.89 -11.01
C LEU A 114 -22.28 -9.35 -11.48
N HIS A 115 -22.65 -8.93 -12.69
CA HIS A 115 -23.97 -9.16 -13.29
C HIS A 115 -25.14 -8.69 -12.38
N GLY A 116 -24.91 -7.70 -11.52
CA GLY A 116 -25.91 -7.20 -10.58
C GLY A 116 -26.24 -8.14 -9.40
N ILE A 117 -25.59 -9.30 -9.29
CA ILE A 117 -25.97 -10.36 -8.33
C ILE A 117 -24.85 -10.64 -7.34
N LEU A 118 -23.64 -10.91 -7.83
CA LEU A 118 -22.54 -11.38 -6.97
C LEU A 118 -21.74 -10.18 -6.43
N PRO A 119 -21.52 -10.07 -5.12
CA PRO A 119 -20.73 -8.98 -4.56
C PRO A 119 -19.26 -9.15 -4.94
N VAL A 120 -18.64 -8.05 -5.39
CA VAL A 120 -17.20 -7.98 -5.64
C VAL A 120 -16.61 -7.01 -4.62
N ASP A 121 -15.57 -7.45 -3.91
CA ASP A 121 -14.79 -6.60 -3.02
C ASP A 121 -13.74 -5.84 -3.84
N PRO A 122 -13.92 -4.53 -4.08
CA PRO A 122 -12.99 -3.76 -4.89
C PRO A 122 -11.64 -3.56 -4.19
N VAL A 123 -11.61 -3.55 -2.84
CA VAL A 123 -10.38 -3.38 -2.06
C VAL A 123 -9.51 -4.63 -2.20
N ALA A 124 -10.09 -5.82 -1.99
CA ALA A 124 -9.37 -7.07 -2.14
C ALA A 124 -8.94 -7.31 -3.61
N GLY A 125 -9.82 -7.00 -4.56
CA GLY A 125 -9.54 -7.13 -6.00
C GLY A 125 -8.38 -6.23 -6.44
N LEU A 126 -8.39 -4.95 -6.02
CA LEU A 126 -7.33 -4.01 -6.36
C LEU A 126 -6.00 -4.38 -5.70
N GLU A 127 -5.99 -4.77 -4.42
CA GLU A 127 -4.77 -5.23 -3.74
C GLU A 127 -4.13 -6.42 -4.48
N GLU A 128 -4.91 -7.45 -4.78
CA GLU A 128 -4.40 -8.65 -5.46
C GLU A 128 -3.93 -8.34 -6.89
N GLY A 129 -4.66 -7.50 -7.63
CA GLY A 129 -4.28 -7.04 -8.96
C GLY A 129 -2.94 -6.30 -8.96
N LEU A 130 -2.76 -5.35 -8.02
CA LEU A 130 -1.51 -4.60 -7.86
C LEU A 130 -0.36 -5.52 -7.46
N ILE A 131 -0.55 -6.44 -6.50
CA ILE A 131 0.51 -7.37 -6.08
C ILE A 131 0.96 -8.26 -7.24
N ARG A 132 0.03 -8.76 -8.07
CA ARG A 132 0.36 -9.60 -9.23
C ARG A 132 1.12 -8.83 -10.30
N ALA A 133 0.69 -7.61 -10.57
CA ALA A 133 1.25 -6.82 -11.66
C ALA A 133 2.61 -6.21 -11.27
N ILE A 134 2.72 -5.67 -10.06
CA ILE A 134 3.92 -4.97 -9.56
C ILE A 134 4.94 -5.93 -8.95
N LYS A 135 4.49 -7.02 -8.31
CA LYS A 135 5.30 -7.92 -7.49
C LYS A 135 6.17 -7.17 -6.45
N PRO A 136 5.58 -6.33 -5.58
CA PRO A 136 6.36 -5.53 -4.64
C PRO A 136 7.24 -6.42 -3.75
N THR A 137 8.49 -6.01 -3.55
CA THR A 137 9.50 -6.85 -2.91
C THR A 137 9.16 -7.21 -1.46
N TRP A 138 8.34 -6.41 -0.76
CA TRP A 138 7.91 -6.68 0.62
C TRP A 138 6.63 -7.51 0.70
N ASN A 139 5.91 -7.74 -0.41
CA ASN A 139 4.78 -8.65 -0.45
C ASN A 139 5.26 -10.11 -0.59
N ARG A 140 4.89 -10.99 0.35
CA ARG A 140 5.28 -12.42 0.30
C ARG A 140 4.82 -13.11 -0.99
N ARG A 141 3.62 -12.77 -1.46
CA ARG A 141 3.02 -13.32 -2.68
C ARG A 141 3.69 -12.82 -3.97
N GLY A 142 4.41 -11.70 -3.94
CA GLY A 142 5.20 -11.21 -5.08
C GLY A 142 6.43 -12.07 -5.40
N ARG A 143 6.84 -12.95 -4.46
CA ARG A 143 8.05 -13.79 -4.57
C ARG A 143 7.79 -15.21 -5.08
N GLY A 144 6.56 -15.52 -5.52
CA GLY A 144 6.14 -16.89 -5.87
C GLY A 144 5.50 -16.97 -7.26
N ALA A 145 6.30 -16.81 -8.30
CA ALA A 145 6.08 -17.36 -9.64
C ALA A 145 7.44 -17.34 -10.35
N ARG A 146 8.27 -18.33 -10.06
CA ARG A 146 9.26 -18.84 -11.02
C ARG A 146 8.61 -20.02 -11.73
#